data_AF-A0A9D2LRS7-F1
#
_entry.id   AF-A0A9D2LRS7-F1
#
_cell.length_a   1.000
_cell.length_b   1.000
_cell.length_c   1.000
_cell.angle_alpha   90.00
_cell.angle_beta   90.00
_cell.angle_gamma   90.00
#
_symmetry.space_group_name_H-M   'P 1'
#
loop_
_entity.id
_entity.type
_entity.pdbx_description
1 polymer ?
#
loop_
_entity_poly.entity_id
_entity_poly.type
_entity_poly.pdbx_seq_one_letter_code
_entity_poly.pdbx_strand_id
1 'polypeptide(L)'
;MARNIKIKEKSHAVSNGITVLVLIFAIAVCVIAAGNLYQIYGQYKAGSDEYDRIQNMVVTERAAGTEKKPEIKEVQETGAVALDAPIEIDFESLQEINNDIVGWLYVDAIPSISYPVVQGEDNEYYLHRTFEKADNFAGTVFIDCKNNKDLSSCNTIVYGHNMKNGTMFGKLKQFKEESTIQKSPY
;
A
#
# COMPACT_ATOMS: atom_id res chain seq x y z
N MET A 1 -45.55 -26.94 -64.83
CA MET A 1 -44.67 -25.83 -64.39
C MET A 1 -45.03 -25.44 -62.96
N ALA A 2 -44.04 -24.93 -62.23
CA ALA A 2 -44.10 -24.20 -60.95
C ALA A 2 -44.43 -25.00 -59.66
N ARG A 3 -43.37 -25.28 -58.88
CA ARG A 3 -43.41 -25.25 -57.41
C ARG A 3 -42.22 -24.43 -56.93
N ASN A 4 -42.50 -23.24 -56.43
CA ASN A 4 -41.68 -22.56 -55.45
C ASN A 4 -42.60 -22.24 -54.27
N ILE A 5 -42.03 -22.22 -53.05
CA ILE A 5 -42.06 -21.08 -52.12
C ILE A 5 -41.91 -21.55 -50.65
N LYS A 6 -40.96 -20.89 -49.97
CA LYS A 6 -40.81 -20.61 -48.51
C LYS A 6 -40.35 -21.72 -47.56
N ILE A 7 -39.03 -21.92 -47.51
CA ILE A 7 -38.33 -22.21 -46.24
C ILE A 7 -37.01 -21.40 -46.22
N LYS A 8 -37.04 -20.11 -45.85
CA LYS A 8 -35.78 -19.38 -45.57
C LYS A 8 -35.86 -18.16 -44.62
N GLU A 9 -37.03 -17.71 -44.18
CA GLU A 9 -37.12 -16.45 -43.40
C GLU A 9 -36.94 -16.61 -41.87
N LYS A 10 -37.11 -17.79 -41.27
CA LYS A 10 -37.07 -17.94 -39.79
C LYS A 10 -35.66 -18.03 -39.16
N SER A 11 -34.62 -18.32 -39.93
CA SER A 11 -33.25 -18.54 -39.41
C SER A 11 -32.54 -17.24 -38.99
N HIS A 12 -32.73 -16.16 -39.74
CA HIS A 12 -32.03 -14.89 -39.51
C HIS A 12 -32.56 -14.11 -38.28
N ALA A 13 -33.86 -14.16 -38.01
CA ALA A 13 -34.44 -13.44 -36.87
C ALA A 13 -34.04 -14.03 -35.50
N VAL A 14 -33.94 -15.37 -35.41
CA VAL A 14 -33.49 -16.06 -34.19
C VAL A 14 -31.99 -15.86 -33.95
N SER A 15 -31.17 -15.89 -35.02
CA SER A 15 -29.74 -15.59 -34.96
C SER A 15 -29.47 -14.15 -34.48
N ASN A 16 -30.25 -13.18 -34.98
CA ASN A 16 -30.13 -11.78 -34.55
C ASN A 16 -30.56 -11.59 -33.08
N GLY A 17 -31.63 -12.25 -32.64
CA GLY A 17 -32.07 -12.19 -31.24
C GLY A 17 -31.03 -12.77 -30.27
N ILE A 18 -30.46 -13.93 -30.60
CA ILE A 18 -29.40 -14.56 -29.80
C ILE A 18 -28.15 -13.67 -29.79
N THR A 19 -27.76 -13.12 -30.95
CA THR A 19 -26.61 -12.21 -31.05
C THR A 19 -26.80 -10.96 -30.19
N VAL A 20 -27.99 -10.35 -30.21
CA VAL A 20 -28.32 -9.18 -29.37
C VAL A 20 -28.26 -9.54 -27.89
N LEU A 21 -28.77 -10.70 -27.46
CA LEU A 21 -28.68 -11.14 -26.06
C LEU A 21 -27.24 -11.36 -25.61
N VAL A 22 -26.40 -11.96 -26.46
CA VAL A 22 -24.96 -12.14 -26.19
C VAL A 22 -24.26 -10.78 -26.05
N LEU A 23 -24.59 -9.81 -26.91
CA LEU A 23 -24.03 -8.45 -26.82
C LEU A 23 -24.46 -7.72 -25.54
N ILE A 24 -25.74 -7.83 -25.14
CA ILE A 24 -26.22 -7.24 -23.88
C ILE A 24 -25.48 -7.85 -22.69
N PHE A 25 -25.32 -9.17 -22.68
CA PHE A 25 -24.57 -9.86 -21.63
C PHE A 25 -23.10 -9.42 -21.59
N ALA A 26 -22.44 -9.31 -22.75
CA ALA A 26 -21.07 -8.83 -22.84
C ALA A 26 -20.92 -7.39 -22.33
N ILE A 27 -21.86 -6.50 -22.68
CA ILE A 27 -21.89 -5.12 -22.16
C ILE A 27 -22.06 -5.13 -20.64
N ALA A 28 -22.95 -5.95 -20.09
CA ALA A 28 -23.15 -6.05 -18.65
C ALA A 28 -21.86 -6.49 -17.93
N VAL A 29 -21.15 -7.50 -18.45
CA VAL A 29 -19.85 -7.92 -17.93
C VAL A 29 -18.82 -6.79 -18.00
N CYS A 30 -18.75 -6.06 -19.12
CA CYS A 30 -17.86 -4.91 -19.27
C CYS A 30 -18.18 -3.78 -18.26
N VAL A 31 -19.45 -3.49 -18.01
CA VAL A 31 -19.87 -2.47 -17.03
C VAL A 31 -19.49 -2.89 -15.61
N ILE A 32 -19.72 -4.16 -15.24
CA ILE A 32 -19.30 -4.70 -13.94
C ILE A 32 -17.77 -4.63 -13.79
N ALA A 33 -17.02 -5.04 -14.81
CA ALA A 33 -15.56 -4.97 -14.80
C ALA A 33 -15.05 -3.53 -14.66
N ALA A 34 -15.65 -2.57 -15.37
CA ALA A 34 -15.31 -1.16 -15.27
C ALA A 34 -15.62 -0.58 -13.88
N GLY A 35 -16.75 -0.95 -13.27
CA GLY A 35 -17.10 -0.56 -11.91
C GLY A 35 -16.09 -1.05 -10.87
N ASN A 36 -15.72 -2.33 -10.96
CA ASN A 36 -14.70 -2.92 -10.07
C ASN A 36 -13.34 -2.22 -10.25
N LEU A 37 -12.94 -1.94 -11.49
CA LEU A 37 -11.69 -1.24 -11.78
C LEU A 37 -11.68 0.18 -11.19
N TYR A 38 -12.81 0.90 -11.31
CA TYR A 38 -12.96 2.23 -10.73
C TYR A 38 -12.86 2.20 -9.21
N GLN A 39 -13.49 1.24 -8.54
CA GLN A 39 -13.38 1.08 -7.08
C GLN A 39 -11.95 0.80 -6.64
N ILE A 40 -11.23 -0.11 -7.31
CA ILE A 40 -9.83 -0.42 -7.02
C ILE A 40 -8.97 0.84 -7.15
N TYR A 41 -9.12 1.57 -8.27
CA TYR A 41 -8.37 2.81 -8.50
C TYR A 41 -8.69 3.88 -7.46
N GLY A 42 -9.95 4.00 -7.05
CA GLY A 42 -10.38 4.90 -5.97
C GLY A 42 -9.67 4.60 -4.65
N GLN A 43 -9.56 3.33 -4.27
CA GLN A 43 -8.85 2.93 -3.05
C GLN A 43 -7.33 3.16 -3.15
N TYR A 44 -6.72 2.98 -4.31
CA TYR A 44 -5.30 3.31 -4.54
C TYR A 44 -5.06 4.80 -4.28
N LYS A 45 -5.93 5.64 -4.84
CA LYS A 45 -5.81 7.09 -4.71
C LYS A 45 -6.07 7.55 -3.28
N ALA A 46 -7.12 7.04 -2.63
CA ALA A 46 -7.46 7.42 -1.27
C ALA A 46 -6.31 7.15 -0.29
N GLY A 47 -5.69 5.96 -0.35
CA GLY A 47 -4.56 5.62 0.51
C GLY A 47 -3.31 6.47 0.21
N SER A 48 -3.01 6.71 -1.07
CA SER A 48 -1.87 7.58 -1.44
C SER A 48 -2.07 9.02 -0.96
N ASP A 49 -3.25 9.59 -1.17
CA ASP A 49 -3.58 10.95 -0.74
C ASP A 49 -3.52 11.06 0.80
N GLU A 50 -3.88 9.99 1.53
CA GLU A 50 -3.75 9.91 2.99
C GLU A 50 -2.27 9.97 3.42
N TYR A 51 -1.40 9.15 2.83
CA TYR A 51 0.03 9.18 3.13
C TYR A 51 0.68 10.52 2.79
N ASP A 52 0.34 11.09 1.62
CA ASP A 52 0.83 12.41 1.22
C ASP A 52 0.41 13.50 2.21
N ARG A 53 -0.81 13.43 2.76
CA ARG A 53 -1.28 14.36 3.80
C ARG A 53 -0.46 14.21 5.09
N ILE A 54 -0.27 12.99 5.59
CA ILE A 54 0.51 12.78 6.82
C ILE A 54 1.94 13.28 6.64
N GLN A 55 2.60 12.92 5.54
CA GLN A 55 3.99 13.31 5.33
C GLN A 55 4.15 14.83 5.38
N ASN A 56 3.21 15.59 4.80
CA ASN A 56 3.25 17.05 4.87
C ASN A 56 2.90 17.63 6.25
N MET A 57 2.17 16.90 7.10
CA MET A 57 1.73 17.38 8.41
C MET A 57 2.72 17.03 9.53
N VAL A 58 3.28 15.83 9.52
CA VAL A 58 4.04 15.28 10.66
C VAL A 58 5.51 15.02 10.35
N VAL A 59 5.90 15.02 9.07
CA VAL A 59 7.29 14.81 8.66
C VAL A 59 7.88 16.16 8.29
N THR A 60 8.75 16.68 9.15
CA THR A 60 9.57 17.83 8.76
C THR A 60 10.86 17.28 8.16
N GLU A 61 11.11 17.55 6.88
CA GLU A 61 12.42 17.31 6.28
C GLU A 61 13.43 18.21 6.98
N ARG A 62 14.39 17.62 7.68
CA ARG A 62 15.48 18.41 8.26
C ARG A 62 16.32 18.93 7.09
N ALA A 63 16.37 20.25 6.93
CA ALA A 63 17.06 20.92 5.82
C ALA A 63 18.41 20.25 5.53
N ALA A 64 18.60 19.83 4.28
CA ALA A 64 19.84 19.27 3.74
C ALA A 64 20.96 20.31 3.86
N GLY A 65 21.56 20.36 5.03
CA GLY A 65 22.57 21.33 5.43
C GLY A 65 23.71 20.66 6.19
N THR A 66 23.98 19.38 5.92
CA THR A 66 25.29 18.74 6.02
C THR A 66 25.14 17.35 5.44
N GLU A 67 25.90 17.03 4.38
CA GLU A 67 26.18 15.65 3.98
C GLU A 67 26.94 14.98 5.13
N LYS A 68 26.23 14.54 6.16
CA LYS A 68 26.77 13.62 7.15
C LYS A 68 26.07 12.29 6.92
N LYS A 69 26.80 11.40 6.26
CA LYS A 69 26.66 9.93 6.37
C LYS A 69 26.24 9.61 7.82
N PRO A 70 25.25 8.73 8.07
CA PRO A 70 24.72 8.48 9.40
C PRO A 70 25.87 8.30 10.39
N GLU A 71 26.07 9.31 11.23
CA GLU A 71 27.17 9.39 12.18
C GLU A 71 26.69 8.60 13.39
N ILE A 72 27.27 7.41 13.60
CA ILE A 72 26.98 6.56 14.75
C ILE A 72 27.32 7.37 16.00
N LYS A 73 26.30 7.91 16.68
CA LYS A 73 26.47 8.46 18.02
C LYS A 73 26.41 7.32 19.03
N GLU A 74 27.17 7.50 20.11
CA GLU A 74 27.60 6.50 21.08
C GLU A 74 26.63 5.33 21.34
N VAL A 75 27.23 4.14 21.42
CA VAL A 75 26.62 2.87 21.81
C VAL A 75 25.95 3.04 23.16
N GLN A 76 24.62 3.14 23.20
CA GLN A 76 23.89 2.80 24.43
C GLN A 76 24.15 1.31 24.71
N GLU A 77 24.24 0.92 25.99
CA GLU A 77 24.61 -0.43 26.46
C GLU A 77 23.78 -1.61 25.87
N THR A 78 22.78 -1.33 25.03
CA THR A 78 21.94 -2.29 24.31
C THR A 78 22.40 -2.63 22.89
N GLY A 79 23.50 -2.04 22.38
CA GLY A 79 24.02 -2.34 21.04
C GLY A 79 23.21 -1.76 19.88
N ALA A 80 22.23 -0.89 20.17
CA ALA A 80 21.50 -0.13 19.18
C ALA A 80 22.35 1.05 18.71
N VAL A 81 22.70 1.07 17.42
CA VAL A 81 23.30 2.24 16.76
C VAL A 81 22.22 3.31 16.65
N ALA A 82 22.40 4.46 17.30
CA ALA A 82 21.53 5.61 17.10
C ALA A 82 21.78 6.18 15.69
N LEU A 83 20.90 5.83 14.76
CA LEU A 83 20.90 6.38 13.40
C LEU A 83 20.07 7.66 13.42
N ASP A 84 20.71 8.80 13.12
CA ASP A 84 20.00 10.06 12.89
C ASP A 84 19.30 9.96 11.52
N ALA A 85 18.02 9.58 11.50
CA ALA A 85 17.21 9.63 10.28
C ALA A 85 17.05 11.10 9.84
N PRO A 86 17.02 11.40 8.53
CA PRO A 86 16.91 12.78 8.02
C PRO A 86 15.50 13.39 8.18
N ILE A 87 14.67 12.81 9.05
CA ILE A 87 13.27 13.15 9.27
C ILE A 87 13.00 13.36 10.75
N GLU A 88 12.15 14.34 11.06
CA GLU A 88 11.61 14.55 12.39
C GLU A 88 10.10 14.28 12.35
N ILE A 89 9.61 13.50 13.31
CA ILE A 89 8.23 13.00 13.35
C ILE A 89 7.52 13.57 14.58
N ASP A 90 6.39 14.25 14.35
CA ASP A 90 5.47 14.63 15.42
C ASP A 90 4.59 13.44 15.83
N PHE A 91 5.07 12.67 16.82
CA PHE A 91 4.35 11.51 17.34
C PHE A 91 3.09 11.88 18.14
N GLU A 92 3.02 13.08 18.74
CA GLU A 92 1.86 13.51 19.51
C GLU A 92 0.66 13.68 18.57
N SER A 93 0.84 14.45 17.49
CA SER A 93 -0.18 14.62 16.44
C SER A 93 -0.58 13.30 15.79
N LEU A 94 0.38 12.38 15.57
CA LEU A 94 0.09 11.05 15.04
C LEU A 94 -0.80 10.24 15.99
N GLN A 95 -0.45 10.19 17.28
CA GLN A 95 -1.21 9.43 18.27
C GLN A 95 -2.62 9.99 18.49
N GLU A 96 -2.82 11.31 18.35
CA GLU A 96 -4.15 11.92 18.34
C GLU A 96 -5.05 11.39 17.20
N ILE A 97 -4.46 11.12 16.03
CA ILE A 97 -5.18 10.54 14.89
C ILE A 97 -5.46 9.06 15.15
N ASN A 98 -4.46 8.31 15.60
CA ASN A 98 -4.60 6.90 15.92
C ASN A 98 -3.66 6.45 17.05
N ASN A 99 -4.28 6.07 18.18
CA ASN A 99 -3.59 5.52 19.37
C ASN A 99 -2.92 4.15 19.14
N ASP A 100 -3.15 3.50 18.00
CA ASP A 100 -2.48 2.25 17.64
C ASP A 100 -1.11 2.48 17.01
N ILE A 101 -0.71 3.74 16.77
CA ILE A 101 0.63 4.08 16.27
C ILE A 101 1.69 3.76 17.33
N VAL A 102 2.66 2.97 16.91
CA VAL A 102 3.79 2.50 17.74
C VAL A 102 5.13 3.06 17.26
N GLY A 103 5.18 3.65 16.06
CA GLY A 103 6.42 4.20 15.53
C GLY A 103 6.33 4.68 14.09
N TRP A 104 7.49 4.92 13.49
CA TRP A 104 7.67 5.30 12.09
C TRP A 104 8.75 4.43 11.46
N LEU A 105 8.51 3.88 10.27
CA LEU A 105 9.47 3.10 9.52
C LEU A 105 10.01 3.95 8.38
N TYR A 106 11.32 4.22 8.41
CA TYR A 106 12.08 4.84 7.34
C TYR A 106 13.23 3.91 6.93
N VAL A 107 13.43 3.76 5.62
CA VAL A 107 14.51 2.94 5.05
C VAL A 107 15.40 3.83 4.19
N ASP A 108 16.66 4.03 4.61
CA ASP A 108 17.55 5.00 3.97
C ASP A 108 17.96 4.57 2.55
N ALA A 109 18.17 3.28 2.33
CA ALA A 109 18.43 2.73 1.00
C ALA A 109 17.27 2.94 -0.01
N ILE A 110 16.03 3.10 0.50
CA ILE A 110 14.81 3.26 -0.30
C ILE A 110 13.92 4.34 0.35
N PRO A 111 14.23 5.64 0.19
CA PRO A 111 13.56 6.73 0.93
C PRO A 111 12.04 6.82 0.73
N SER A 112 11.51 6.23 -0.34
CA SER A 112 10.06 6.11 -0.55
C SER A 112 9.37 5.10 0.38
N ILE A 113 10.11 4.36 1.20
CA ILE A 113 9.58 3.58 2.31
C ILE A 113 9.74 4.45 3.55
N SER A 114 8.68 5.23 3.83
CA SER A 114 8.58 6.16 4.95
C SER A 114 7.12 6.19 5.38
N TYR A 115 6.76 5.36 6.37
CA TYR A 115 5.37 5.10 6.74
C TYR A 115 5.17 5.09 8.27
N PRO A 116 3.98 5.51 8.76
CA PRO A 116 3.60 5.23 10.14
C PRO A 116 3.49 3.72 10.36
N VAL A 117 3.83 3.27 11.57
CA VAL A 117 3.74 1.88 11.98
C VAL A 117 2.71 1.77 13.09
N VAL A 118 1.74 0.87 12.91
CA VAL A 118 0.66 0.63 13.88
C VAL A 118 0.70 -0.78 14.45
N GLN A 119 -0.04 -1.03 15.51
CA GLN A 119 -0.30 -2.38 16.01
C GLN A 119 -1.78 -2.60 16.29
N GLY A 120 -2.37 -3.62 15.65
CA GLY A 120 -3.73 -4.07 15.92
C GLY A 120 -3.81 -5.10 17.05
N GLU A 121 -5.03 -5.49 17.42
CA GLU A 121 -5.27 -6.62 18.33
C GLU A 121 -4.96 -7.97 17.66
N ASP A 122 -4.95 -8.00 16.33
CA ASP A 122 -4.59 -9.14 15.48
C ASP A 122 -3.71 -8.69 14.30
N ASN A 123 -3.29 -9.67 13.47
CA ASN A 123 -2.47 -9.43 12.28
C ASN A 123 -3.30 -9.23 10.99
N GLU A 124 -4.62 -9.06 11.10
CA GLU A 124 -5.54 -8.97 9.95
C GLU A 124 -6.20 -7.59 9.84
N TYR A 125 -6.43 -6.90 10.96
CA TYR A 125 -7.16 -5.64 11.02
C TYR A 125 -6.57 -4.57 10.09
N TYR A 126 -5.24 -4.39 10.14
CA TYR A 126 -4.50 -3.41 9.33
C TYR A 126 -4.04 -3.95 7.96
N LEU A 127 -4.34 -5.21 7.65
CA LEU A 127 -4.14 -5.76 6.31
C LEU A 127 -5.08 -5.11 5.29
N HIS A 128 -6.25 -4.64 5.75
CA HIS A 128 -7.29 -4.04 4.91
C HIS A 128 -7.73 -2.66 5.38
N ARG A 129 -6.88 -1.97 6.15
CA ARG A 129 -7.16 -0.63 6.66
C ARG A 129 -5.95 0.27 6.58
N THR A 130 -6.21 1.55 6.34
CA THR A 130 -5.21 2.60 6.50
C THR A 130 -4.95 2.87 7.98
N PHE A 131 -3.95 3.70 8.30
CA PHE A 131 -3.67 4.07 9.68
C PHE A 131 -4.81 4.92 10.29
N GLU A 132 -5.65 5.61 9.51
CA GLU A 132 -6.89 6.24 10.01
C GLU A 132 -8.03 5.23 10.24
N LYS A 133 -7.77 3.93 10.12
CA LYS A 133 -8.74 2.82 10.27
C LYS A 133 -9.81 2.78 9.18
N ALA A 134 -9.62 3.50 8.08
CA ALA A 134 -10.50 3.45 6.92
C ALA A 134 -10.22 2.20 6.07
N ASP A 135 -11.26 1.57 5.53
CA ASP A 135 -11.10 0.36 4.71
C ASP A 135 -10.29 0.66 3.42
N ASN A 136 -9.22 -0.10 3.21
CA ASN A 136 -8.32 0.08 2.08
C ASN A 136 -7.55 -1.21 1.78
N PHE A 137 -7.58 -1.68 0.53
CA PHE A 137 -6.89 -2.92 0.15
C PHE A 137 -5.35 -2.84 0.20
N ALA A 138 -4.76 -1.64 0.16
CA ALA A 138 -3.31 -1.44 0.32
C ALA A 138 -2.85 -1.56 1.77
N GLY A 139 -3.79 -1.49 2.72
CA GLY A 139 -3.54 -1.59 4.16
C GLY A 139 -2.60 -0.50 4.68
N THR A 140 -1.99 -0.78 5.81
CA THR A 140 -0.95 0.06 6.42
C THR A 140 0.23 -0.80 6.89
N VAL A 141 1.36 -0.19 7.22
CA VAL A 141 2.50 -0.93 7.80
C VAL A 141 2.21 -1.19 9.28
N PHE A 142 2.27 -2.45 9.70
CA PHE A 142 1.93 -2.83 11.08
C PHE A 142 2.90 -3.85 11.68
N ILE A 143 3.06 -3.86 12.99
CA ILE A 143 3.84 -4.89 13.70
C ILE A 143 2.96 -6.07 14.12
N ASP A 144 3.57 -7.24 14.34
CA ASP A 144 2.87 -8.41 14.89
C ASP A 144 2.15 -8.05 16.21
N CYS A 145 0.92 -8.51 16.37
CA CYS A 145 0.11 -8.21 17.56
C CYS A 145 0.70 -8.75 18.87
N LYS A 146 1.67 -9.69 18.80
CA LYS A 146 2.39 -10.22 19.97
C LYS A 146 3.66 -9.46 20.31
N ASN A 147 4.12 -8.53 19.47
CA ASN A 147 5.25 -7.68 19.81
C ASN A 147 4.86 -6.65 20.89
N ASN A 148 5.86 -6.18 21.64
CA ASN A 148 5.64 -5.11 22.61
C ASN A 148 5.45 -3.78 21.86
N LYS A 149 4.45 -2.97 22.27
CA LYS A 149 4.13 -1.66 21.67
C LYS A 149 5.27 -0.66 21.72
N ASP A 150 6.14 -0.78 22.72
CA ASP A 150 7.32 0.07 22.90
C ASP A 150 8.52 -0.39 22.04
N LEU A 151 8.32 -1.35 21.14
CA LEU A 151 9.33 -1.94 20.26
C LEU A 151 10.50 -2.60 21.01
N SER A 152 10.34 -2.92 22.31
CA SER A 152 11.36 -3.57 23.14
C SER A 152 11.54 -5.07 22.88
N SER A 153 10.73 -5.66 21.99
CA SER A 153 10.86 -7.07 21.62
C SER A 153 12.21 -7.36 20.98
N CYS A 154 12.82 -8.51 21.33
CA CYS A 154 14.09 -8.93 20.72
C CYS A 154 13.99 -9.11 19.19
N ASN A 155 12.80 -9.41 18.67
CA ASN A 155 12.52 -9.47 17.25
C ASN A 155 11.14 -8.85 16.99
N THR A 156 11.13 -7.65 16.40
CA THR A 156 9.91 -6.96 15.98
C THR A 156 9.63 -7.30 14.51
N ILE A 157 8.52 -7.99 14.26
CA ILE A 157 8.12 -8.37 12.90
C ILE A 157 7.21 -7.28 12.35
N VAL A 158 7.59 -6.71 11.22
CA VAL A 158 6.84 -5.67 10.53
C VAL A 158 6.24 -6.23 9.24
N TYR A 159 4.95 -6.03 9.05
CA TYR A 159 4.17 -6.43 7.90
C TYR A 159 3.77 -5.22 7.05
N GLY A 160 3.61 -5.47 5.75
CA GLY A 160 3.15 -4.49 4.79
C GLY A 160 2.92 -5.13 3.42
N HIS A 161 1.98 -4.60 2.65
CA HIS A 161 1.64 -5.17 1.34
C HIS A 161 2.76 -5.02 0.31
N ASN A 162 2.96 -6.06 -0.50
CA ASN A 162 3.82 -6.00 -1.69
C ASN A 162 3.02 -5.49 -2.88
N MET A 163 2.88 -4.17 -2.97
CA MET A 163 2.04 -3.53 -3.98
C MET A 163 2.72 -3.47 -5.35
N LYS A 164 1.96 -3.78 -6.41
CA LYS A 164 2.48 -3.77 -7.80
C LYS A 164 2.91 -2.38 -8.28
N ASN A 165 2.30 -1.33 -7.77
CA ASN A 165 2.68 0.06 -8.05
C ASN A 165 3.96 0.51 -7.29
N GLY A 166 4.55 -0.37 -6.45
CA GLY A 166 5.76 -0.07 -5.69
C GLY A 166 5.56 0.70 -4.40
N THR A 167 4.31 0.98 -4.00
CA THR A 167 3.99 1.54 -2.66
C THR A 167 4.15 0.48 -1.57
N MET A 168 4.04 0.89 -0.31
CA MET A 168 4.18 0.01 0.85
C MET A 168 5.51 -0.77 0.79
N PHE A 169 5.48 -2.09 0.89
CA PHE A 169 6.67 -2.96 0.79
C PHE A 169 6.97 -3.42 -0.64
N GLY A 170 6.29 -2.88 -1.65
CA GLY A 170 6.48 -3.24 -3.05
C GLY A 170 7.90 -3.03 -3.59
N LYS A 171 8.66 -2.11 -2.97
CA LYS A 171 10.07 -1.83 -3.32
C LYS A 171 11.09 -2.64 -2.53
N LEU A 172 10.73 -3.36 -1.47
CA LEU A 172 11.69 -4.17 -0.70
C LEU A 172 12.40 -5.24 -1.55
N LYS A 173 11.80 -5.67 -2.67
CA LYS A 173 12.47 -6.54 -3.65
C LYS A 173 13.76 -5.96 -4.24
N GLN A 174 13.98 -4.64 -4.15
CA GLN A 174 15.21 -3.98 -4.58
C GLN A 174 16.42 -4.34 -3.73
N PHE A 175 16.22 -4.83 -2.49
CA PHE A 175 17.31 -5.36 -1.65
C PHE A 175 17.93 -6.65 -2.21
N LYS A 176 17.36 -7.24 -3.27
CA LYS A 176 18.03 -8.31 -4.03
C LYS A 176 19.17 -7.79 -4.91
N GLU A 177 19.17 -6.49 -5.20
CA GLU A 177 20.19 -5.83 -6.00
C GLU A 177 21.30 -5.31 -5.09
N GLU A 178 22.55 -5.65 -5.44
CA GLU A 178 23.72 -5.23 -4.67
C GLU A 178 23.84 -3.70 -4.57
N SER A 179 23.43 -3.00 -5.64
CA SER A 179 23.40 -1.54 -5.71
C SER A 179 22.53 -0.90 -4.61
N THR A 180 21.42 -1.54 -4.21
CA THR A 180 20.55 -1.03 -3.15
C THR A 180 21.21 -1.18 -1.79
N ILE A 181 21.82 -2.34 -1.52
CA ILE A 181 22.56 -2.60 -0.26
C ILE A 181 23.77 -1.66 -0.15
N GLN A 182 24.44 -1.37 -1.27
CA GLN A 182 25.58 -0.46 -1.31
C GLN A 182 25.20 1.01 -1.07
N LYS A 183 23.96 1.43 -1.36
CA LYS A 183 23.49 2.80 -1.06
C LYS A 183 23.48 3.05 0.43
N SER A 184 22.85 2.16 1.18
CA SER A 184 22.82 2.21 2.64
C SER A 184 22.57 0.81 3.20
N PRO A 185 23.27 0.42 4.29
CA PRO A 185 22.93 -0.78 5.03
C PRO A 185 21.69 -0.59 5.94
N TYR A 186 21.11 0.61 5.95
CA TYR A 186 19.98 1.03 6.79
C TYR A 186 18.78 1.51 5.96
#